data_AF-A0A520IEP2-F1
#
_entry.id   AF-A0A520IEP2-F1
#
_cell.length_a   1.000
_cell.length_b   1.000
_cell.length_c   1.000
_cell.angle_alpha   90.00
_cell.angle_beta   90.00
_cell.angle_gamma   90.00
#
_symmetry.space_group_name_H-M   'P 1'
#
loop_
_entity.id
_entity.type
_entity.pdbx_description
1 polymer ?
#
loop_
_entity_poly.entity_id
_entity_poly.type
_entity_poly.pdbx_seq_one_letter_code
_entity_poly.pdbx_strand_id
1 'polypeptide(L)' 'MIVGDGDKVELRKIEVGRAIGDRWLVTGGLATGDRLIVEGVSKVKPGAVVRPVEAKLDEKNGKAAEKPVASL' A
#
# COMPACT_ATOMS: atom_id res chain seq x y z
N MET A 1 0.86 -2.96 3.92
CA MET A 1 0.46 -4.36 3.69
C MET A 1 -0.05 -4.46 2.27
N ILE A 2 0.14 -5.61 1.63
CA ILE A 2 -0.25 -5.86 0.24
C ILE A 2 -1.28 -6.97 0.18
N VAL A 3 -2.06 -7.01 -0.89
CA VAL A 3 -2.93 -8.13 -1.26
C VAL A 3 -2.30 -8.80 -2.46
N GLY A 4 -1.76 -9.99 -2.24
CA GLY A 4 -1.16 -10.82 -3.26
C GLY A 4 -2.17 -11.72 -3.96
N ASP A 5 -1.67 -12.81 -4.54
CA ASP A 5 -2.48 -13.82 -5.19
C ASP A 5 -3.52 -14.46 -4.24
N GLY A 6 -4.71 -14.73 -4.75
CA GLY A 6 -5.82 -15.28 -3.96
C GLY A 6 -6.39 -14.32 -2.90
N ASP A 7 -6.27 -13.01 -3.13
CA ASP A 7 -6.77 -11.94 -2.26
C ASP A 7 -6.26 -12.01 -0.80
N LYS A 8 -5.04 -12.55 -0.63
CA LYS A 8 -4.43 -12.75 0.68
C LYS A 8 -3.57 -11.57 1.09
N VAL A 9 -3.75 -11.11 2.33
CA VAL A 9 -2.95 -10.03 2.89
C VAL A 9 -1.57 -10.53 3.28
N GLU A 10 -0.54 -9.89 2.74
CA GLU A 10 0.85 -10.17 3.08
C GLU A 10 1.56 -8.91 3.61
N LEU A 11 2.44 -9.12 4.59
CA LEU A 11 3.36 -8.08 5.03
C LEU A 11 4.61 -8.14 4.16
N ARG A 12 4.66 -7.31 3.12
CA ARG A 12 5.82 -7.16 2.24
C ARG A 12 6.41 -5.77 2.38
N LYS A 13 7.75 -5.70 2.42
CA LYS A 13 8.48 -4.45 2.32
C LYS A 13 8.51 -4.03 0.86
N ILE A 14 8.00 -2.84 0.57
CA ILE A 14 8.04 -2.25 -0.77
C ILE A 14 9.12 -1.17 -0.81
N GLU A 15 9.71 -0.97 -1.98
CA GLU A 15 10.65 0.11 -2.24
C GLU A 15 9.90 1.26 -2.87
N VAL A 16 9.90 2.39 -2.17
CA VAL A 16 9.34 3.65 -2.66
C VAL A 16 10.50 4.56 -3.04
N GLY A 17 10.46 5.09 -4.24
CA GLY A 17 11.38 6.10 -4.74
C GLY A 17 10.90 7.50 -4.39
N ARG A 18 11.00 8.42 -5.35
CA ARG A 18 10.64 9.82 -5.11
C ARG A 18 9.13 10.00 -4.93
N ALA A 19 8.75 10.90 -4.03
CA ALA A 19 7.43 11.51 -4.07
C ALA A 19 7.34 12.43 -5.30
N ILE A 20 6.22 12.34 -6.03
CA ILE A 20 5.86 13.17 -7.17
C ILE A 20 4.54 13.86 -6.82
N GLY A 21 4.68 15.08 -6.29
CA GLY A 21 3.59 15.83 -5.67
C GLY A 21 3.01 15.05 -4.49
N ASP A 22 1.77 14.65 -4.68
CA ASP A 22 0.89 13.97 -3.74
C ASP A 22 1.06 12.42 -3.80
N ARG A 23 1.85 11.89 -4.74
CA ARG A 23 1.99 10.43 -4.95
C ARG A 23 3.38 9.93 -4.65
N TRP A 24 3.48 8.70 -4.14
CA TRP A 24 4.74 7.99 -3.98
C TRP A 24 4.98 7.07 -5.18
N LEU A 25 6.13 7.21 -5.83
CA LEU A 25 6.53 6.28 -6.88
C LEU A 25 7.04 4.99 -6.23
N VAL A 26 6.38 3.86 -6.48
CA VAL A 26 6.91 2.55 -6.07
C VAL A 26 7.93 2.09 -7.10
N THR A 27 9.16 1.83 -6.66
CA THR A 27 10.28 1.40 -7.51
C THR A 27 10.55 -0.10 -7.44
N GLY A 28 10.02 -0.79 -6.42
CA GLY A 28 10.25 -2.22 -6.23
C GLY A 28 9.40 -2.85 -5.12
N GLY A 29 9.41 -4.19 -5.06
CA GLY A 29 8.70 -4.96 -4.03
C GLY A 29 7.20 -5.17 -4.25
N LEU A 30 6.64 -4.66 -5.35
CA LEU A 30 5.30 -5.00 -5.85
C LEU A 30 5.40 -5.77 -7.16
N ALA A 31 4.58 -6.81 -7.31
CA ALA A 31 4.45 -7.56 -8.55
C ALA A 31 3.21 -7.07 -9.32
N THR A 32 3.18 -7.29 -10.64
CA THR A 32 1.97 -7.03 -11.43
C THR A 32 0.79 -7.83 -10.88
N GLY A 33 -0.33 -7.15 -10.60
CA GLY A 33 -1.53 -7.75 -10.01
C GLY A 33 -1.62 -7.61 -8.49
N ASP A 34 -0.53 -7.23 -7.81
CA ASP A 34 -0.53 -6.93 -6.38
C ASP A 34 -1.30 -5.64 -6.09
N ARG A 35 -2.06 -5.62 -4.98
CA ARG A 35 -2.83 -4.46 -4.56
C ARG A 35 -2.37 -3.94 -3.21
N LEU A 36 -1.94 -2.68 -3.15
CA LEU A 36 -1.54 -2.04 -1.91
C LEU A 36 -2.76 -1.65 -1.06
N ILE A 37 -2.74 -2.02 0.22
CA ILE A 37 -3.78 -1.65 1.18
C ILE A 37 -3.48 -0.24 1.71
N VAL A 38 -4.27 0.74 1.28
CA VAL A 38 -4.17 2.14 1.72
C VAL A 38 -5.11 2.49 2.88
N GLU A 39 -6.17 1.73 3.07
CA GLU A 39 -7.14 1.90 4.16
C GLU A 39 -7.53 0.57 4.78
N GLY A 40 -7.95 0.58 6.05
CA GLY A 40 -8.42 -0.62 6.74
C GLY A 40 -7.32 -1.57 7.23
N VAL A 41 -6.05 -1.18 7.15
CA VAL A 41 -4.89 -1.96 7.64
C VAL A 41 -5.06 -2.41 9.11
N SER A 42 -5.70 -1.58 9.94
CA SER A 42 -5.94 -1.86 11.36
C SER A 42 -6.97 -2.98 11.61
N LYS A 43 -7.79 -3.32 10.60
CA LYS A 43 -8.82 -4.36 10.68
C LYS A 43 -8.37 -5.70 10.08
N VAL A 44 -7.23 -5.73 9.39
CA VAL A 44 -6.74 -6.91 8.68
C VAL A 44 -5.49 -7.46 9.36
N LYS A 45 -5.34 -8.78 9.32
CA LYS A 45 -4.18 -9.49 9.88
C LYS A 45 -3.34 -10.09 8.74
N PRO A 46 -2.02 -10.23 8.90
CA PRO A 46 -1.19 -10.97 7.95
C PRO A 46 -1.76 -12.39 7.74
N GLY A 47 -1.88 -12.80 6.49
CA GLY A 47 -2.42 -14.09 6.08
C GLY A 47 -3.95 -14.17 6.00
N ALA A 48 -4.67 -13.10 6.34
CA ALA A 48 -6.13 -13.04 6.15
C ALA A 48 -6.47 -12.90 4.67
N VAL A 49 -7.54 -13.58 4.23
CA VAL A 49 -8.14 -13.34 2.92
C VAL A 49 -9.07 -12.14 3.05
N VAL A 50 -8.86 -11.12 2.23
CA VAL A 50 -9.68 -9.91 2.19
C VAL A 50 -10.38 -9.82 0.85
N ARG A 51 -11.38 -8.95 0.73
CA ARG A 51 -11.95 -8.63 -0.59
C ARG A 51 -11.47 -7.23 -0.98
N PRO A 52 -10.45 -7.09 -1.84
CA PRO A 52 -9.95 -5.79 -2.23
C PRO A 52 -11.02 -5.04 -3.02
N VAL A 53 -11.31 -3.82 -2.58
CA VAL A 53 -12.12 -2.85 -3.32
C VAL A 53 -11.18 -1.84 -3.97
N GLU A 54 -11.55 -1.32 -5.13
CA GLU A 54 -10.81 -0.25 -5.77
C GLU A 54 -10.77 0.96 -4.83
N ALA A 55 -9.57 1.33 -4.39
CA ALA A 55 -9.39 2.53 -3.61
C ALA A 55 -9.73 3.71 -4.52
N LYS A 56 -10.78 4.47 -4.16
CA LYS A 56 -11.04 5.77 -4.77
C LYS A 56 -10.01 6.75 -4.26
N LEU A 57 -8.83 6.73 -4.87
CA LEU A 57 -7.91 7.86 -4.77
C LEU A 57 -8.52 8.99 -5.60
N ASP A 58 -9.35 9.81 -4.96
CA ASP A 58 -9.72 11.10 -5.52
C ASP A 58 -8.41 11.84 -5.84
N GLU A 59 -8.26 12.32 -7.08
CA GLU A 59 -7.02 12.96 -7.59
C GLU A 59 -6.52 14.12 -6.72
N LYS A 60 -7.32 14.57 -5.76
CA LYS A 60 -7.04 15.66 -4.82
C LYS A 60 -6.38 15.25 -3.51
N ASN A 61 -6.21 13.96 -3.21
CA ASN A 61 -5.79 13.49 -1.88
C ASN A 61 -4.50 12.66 -1.87
N GLY A 62 -3.42 13.19 -2.43
CA GLY A 62 -2.09 12.67 -2.03
C GLY A 62 -1.42 13.48 -0.94
N LYS A 63 -2.24 14.14 -0.13
CA LYS A 63 -1.89 14.52 1.23
C LYS A 63 -2.20 13.39 2.20
N ALA A 64 -1.52 12.25 2.04
CA ALA A 64 -1.59 11.16 3.01
C ALA A 64 -0.28 10.37 3.03
N ALA A 65 0.73 10.93 3.69
CA ALA A 65 1.61 10.24 4.67
C ALA A 65 2.87 11.08 4.95
N GLU A 66 2.70 12.34 5.35
CA GLU A 66 3.65 12.91 6.31
C GLU A 66 3.44 12.16 7.64
N LYS A 67 4.28 11.16 7.91
CA LYS A 67 5.05 11.05 9.17
C LYS A 67 5.93 9.78 9.21
N PRO A 68 7.12 9.89 9.81
CA PRO A 68 8.31 9.11 9.47
C PRO A 68 8.28 7.74 10.13
N VAL A 69 8.85 6.72 9.48
CA VAL A 69 9.18 5.45 10.16
C VAL A 69 10.57 4.95 9.78
N ALA A 70 11.50 5.25 10.69
CA ALA A 70 12.80 4.63 10.97
C ALA A 70 13.89 4.72 9.87
N SER A 71 15.13 5.14 10.16
CA SER A 71 15.94 4.70 11.29
C SER A 71 17.13 5.63 11.58
N LEU A 72 17.47 5.70 12.88
CA LEU A 72 18.72 6.09 13.55
C LEU A 72 19.15 7.56 13.60
#